data_AF-A0A4V5NZ82-F1
#
_entry.id   AF-A0A4V5NZ82-F1
#
_cell.length_a   1.000
_cell.length_b   1.000
_cell.length_c   1.000
_cell.angle_alpha   90.00
_cell.angle_beta   90.00
_cell.angle_gamma   90.00
#
_symmetry.space_group_name_H-M   'P 1'
#
loop_
_entity.id
_entity.type
_entity.pdbx_description
1 polymer ?
#
loop_
_entity_poly.entity_id
_entity_poly.type
_entity_poly.pdbx_seq_one_letter_code
_entity_poly.pdbx_strand_id
1 'polypeptide(L)'
;MLNTRMIGNKIAEARKKINISQAQLAERLFISPQAVGKWERGESMPDIITFTRLSEIFGVDLNYFSGDFGPENVGAVEHLIQEAVVQTSGKREKKLSWDMSYGSWIDADFSGLKNLHEKFSSSNMQRCKFIGSDLSGLLLKSNNLDSCDFSGSDISGSLVQSSHLDNNLFKDSSLKTAKFLKSYIKCCDFSGSDISSSEIQRSHLSSSLFKNSSLKDAEFLKSHIEGCDFSGADFTGMTFKSGGFENSKIAGAMWNNSSFIDTQIADIVFEGTLEDCYFEDCVFNWVKFQNVTLTNTFFKNNRFKRIRFVDCVADRITYEFLKTTKADLSGLALLSLSCGA
;
A
#
# COMPACT_ATOMS: atom_id res chain seq x y z
N MET A 1 -19.34 5.00 -26.23
CA MET A 1 -17.87 5.09 -26.40
C MET A 1 -17.43 6.45 -25.89
N LEU A 2 -16.39 6.50 -25.06
CA LEU A 2 -15.83 7.76 -24.55
C LEU A 2 -15.36 8.62 -25.73
N ASN A 3 -15.97 9.78 -25.92
CA ASN A 3 -15.60 10.70 -26.99
C ASN A 3 -14.39 11.52 -26.54
N THR A 4 -13.22 11.28 -27.14
CA THR A 4 -11.95 11.94 -26.79
C THR A 4 -12.04 13.47 -26.88
N ARG A 5 -12.86 14.00 -27.78
CA ARG A 5 -13.09 15.45 -27.92
C ARG A 5 -13.93 16.02 -26.78
N MET A 6 -14.93 15.27 -26.31
CA MET A 6 -15.73 15.67 -25.15
C MET A 6 -14.87 15.73 -23.87
N ILE A 7 -14.02 14.72 -23.67
CA ILE A 7 -13.07 14.69 -22.54
C ILE A 7 -12.09 15.84 -22.64
N GLY A 8 -11.52 16.09 -23.82
CA GLY A 8 -10.63 17.23 -24.06
C GLY A 8 -11.24 18.56 -23.67
N ASN A 9 -12.51 18.77 -24.03
CA ASN A 9 -13.26 19.98 -23.65
C ASN A 9 -13.45 20.09 -22.13
N LYS A 10 -13.84 19.00 -21.45
CA LYS A 10 -13.98 18.95 -19.98
C LYS A 10 -12.68 19.29 -19.26
N ILE A 11 -11.54 18.76 -19.74
CA ILE A 11 -10.21 19.08 -19.21
C ILE A 11 -9.92 20.57 -19.40
N ALA A 12 -10.17 21.11 -20.59
CA ALA A 12 -9.94 22.52 -20.89
C ALA A 12 -10.83 23.45 -20.03
N GLU A 13 -12.10 23.10 -19.84
CA GLU A 13 -13.06 23.84 -19.01
C GLU A 13 -12.65 23.84 -17.55
N ALA A 14 -12.38 22.66 -16.97
CA ALA A 14 -11.96 22.55 -15.58
C ALA A 14 -10.64 23.28 -15.31
N ARG A 15 -9.68 23.16 -16.23
CA ARG A 15 -8.39 23.88 -16.17
C ARG A 15 -8.59 25.39 -16.19
N LYS A 16 -9.42 25.91 -17.10
CA LYS A 16 -9.73 27.34 -17.19
C LYS A 16 -10.48 27.84 -15.96
N LYS A 17 -11.36 27.02 -15.35
CA LYS A 17 -12.10 27.35 -14.14
C LYS A 17 -11.17 27.61 -12.94
N ILE A 18 -10.07 26.87 -12.83
CA ILE A 18 -9.04 27.10 -11.81
C ILE A 18 -7.92 28.04 -12.28
N ASN A 19 -8.10 28.69 -13.42
CA ASN A 19 -7.23 29.73 -13.99
C ASN A 19 -5.75 29.34 -14.18
N ILE A 20 -5.48 28.12 -14.67
CA ILE A 20 -4.11 27.69 -15.01
C ILE A 20 -3.95 27.47 -16.53
N SER A 21 -2.75 27.70 -17.06
CA SER A 21 -2.39 27.46 -18.46
C SER A 21 -2.18 25.96 -18.75
N GLN A 22 -2.16 25.57 -20.04
CA GLN A 22 -1.81 24.19 -20.43
C GLN A 22 -0.42 23.80 -19.93
N ALA A 23 0.54 24.73 -19.94
CA ALA A 23 1.89 24.51 -19.44
C ALA A 23 1.90 24.25 -17.93
N GLN A 24 1.14 25.05 -17.16
CA GLN A 24 1.01 24.86 -15.71
C GLN A 24 0.26 23.58 -15.34
N LEU A 25 -0.75 23.18 -16.13
CA LEU A 25 -1.40 21.88 -15.92
C LEU A 25 -0.44 20.73 -16.25
N ALA A 26 0.33 20.85 -17.32
CA ALA A 26 1.31 19.85 -17.71
C ALA A 26 2.42 19.69 -16.68
N GLU A 27 2.86 20.80 -16.10
CA GLU A 27 3.79 20.85 -14.98
C GLU A 27 3.24 20.09 -13.76
N ARG A 28 1.99 20.36 -13.35
CA ARG A 28 1.32 19.66 -12.22
C ARG A 28 1.07 18.17 -12.48
N LEU A 29 1.01 17.75 -13.74
CA LEU A 29 0.82 16.36 -14.14
C LEU A 29 2.12 15.64 -14.47
N PHE A 30 3.25 16.35 -14.47
CA PHE A 30 4.59 15.85 -14.85
C PHE A 30 4.64 15.27 -16.26
N ILE A 31 4.03 15.97 -17.22
CA ILE A 31 3.99 15.61 -18.64
C ILE A 31 4.34 16.81 -19.52
N SER A 32 4.47 16.60 -20.83
CA SER A 32 4.71 17.70 -21.76
C SER A 32 3.47 18.60 -21.91
N PRO A 33 3.61 19.93 -22.03
CA PRO A 33 2.51 20.83 -22.41
C PRO A 33 1.83 20.42 -23.72
N GLN A 34 2.60 19.78 -24.62
CA GLN A 34 2.10 19.23 -25.87
C GLN A 34 1.08 18.11 -25.64
N ALA A 35 1.27 17.24 -24.62
CA ALA A 35 0.31 16.21 -24.28
C ALA A 35 -1.02 16.81 -23.80
N VAL A 36 -0.99 17.81 -22.92
CA VAL A 36 -2.20 18.54 -22.51
C VAL A 36 -2.89 19.18 -23.72
N GLY A 37 -2.12 19.82 -24.60
CA GLY A 37 -2.65 20.39 -25.84
C GLY A 37 -3.31 19.35 -26.75
N LYS A 38 -2.70 18.16 -26.90
CA LYS A 38 -3.27 17.06 -27.67
C LYS A 38 -4.56 16.53 -27.04
N TRP A 39 -4.66 16.48 -25.71
CA TRP A 39 -5.89 16.08 -25.02
C TRP A 39 -7.01 17.08 -25.26
N GLU A 40 -6.75 18.38 -25.08
CA GLU A 40 -7.77 19.42 -25.25
C GLU A 40 -8.26 19.54 -26.70
N ARG A 41 -7.44 19.12 -27.69
CA ARG A 41 -7.85 19.01 -29.10
C ARG A 41 -8.53 17.68 -29.43
N GLY A 42 -8.57 16.72 -28.51
CA GLY A 42 -9.13 15.39 -28.72
C GLY A 42 -8.26 14.45 -29.56
N GLU A 43 -6.98 14.80 -29.77
CA GLU A 43 -6.00 14.03 -30.57
C GLU A 43 -5.42 12.83 -29.82
N SER A 44 -5.49 12.85 -28.49
CA SER A 44 -5.10 11.74 -27.61
C SER A 44 -5.89 11.82 -26.28
N MET A 45 -5.71 10.85 -25.40
CA MET A 45 -6.42 10.79 -24.11
C MET A 45 -5.44 10.55 -22.96
N PRO A 46 -5.67 11.12 -21.77
CA PRO A 46 -4.96 10.71 -20.56
C PRO A 46 -5.18 9.23 -20.26
N ASP A 47 -4.22 8.58 -19.61
CA ASP A 47 -4.44 7.26 -19.02
C ASP A 47 -5.24 7.36 -17.71
N ILE A 48 -5.63 6.21 -17.14
CA ILE A 48 -6.47 6.14 -15.94
C ILE A 48 -5.81 6.78 -14.70
N ILE A 49 -4.49 6.67 -14.61
CA ILE A 49 -3.69 7.25 -13.53
C ILE A 49 -3.73 8.78 -13.65
N THR A 50 -3.55 9.28 -14.86
CA THR A 50 -3.59 10.71 -15.18
C THR A 50 -4.97 11.30 -14.96
N PHE A 51 -6.05 10.57 -15.25
CA PHE A 51 -7.41 11.01 -14.91
C PHE A 51 -7.62 11.20 -13.41
N THR A 52 -7.03 10.33 -12.59
CA THR A 52 -7.13 10.44 -11.12
C THR A 52 -6.39 11.68 -10.63
N ARG A 53 -5.23 11.99 -11.22
CA ARG A 53 -4.50 13.24 -10.93
C ARG A 53 -5.27 14.47 -11.40
N LEU A 54 -5.87 14.43 -12.60
CA LEU A 54 -6.71 15.52 -13.13
C LEU A 54 -7.91 15.80 -12.23
N SER A 55 -8.59 14.76 -11.74
CA SER A 55 -9.73 14.91 -10.83
C SER A 55 -9.33 15.63 -9.54
N GLU A 56 -8.17 15.30 -8.99
CA GLU A 56 -7.64 15.94 -7.78
C GLU A 56 -7.19 17.38 -8.03
N ILE A 57 -6.46 17.65 -9.12
CA ILE A 57 -6.01 19.01 -9.48
C ILE A 57 -7.20 19.94 -9.69
N PHE A 58 -8.28 19.45 -10.30
CA PHE A 58 -9.46 20.26 -10.58
C PHE A 58 -10.50 20.28 -9.44
N GLY A 59 -10.32 19.44 -8.41
CA GLY A 59 -11.31 19.29 -7.33
C GLY A 59 -12.66 18.75 -7.84
N VAL A 60 -12.62 17.81 -8.79
CA VAL A 60 -13.81 17.16 -9.37
C VAL A 60 -13.76 15.66 -9.15
N ASP A 61 -14.90 14.97 -9.24
CA ASP A 61 -14.93 13.51 -9.22
C ASP A 61 -14.48 12.91 -10.57
N LEU A 62 -13.98 11.68 -10.58
CA LEU A 62 -13.58 10.95 -11.81
C LEU A 62 -14.74 10.87 -12.83
N ASN A 63 -15.99 10.77 -12.37
CA ASN A 63 -17.17 10.75 -13.23
C ASN A 63 -17.41 12.08 -13.97
N TYR A 64 -16.78 13.18 -13.55
CA TYR A 64 -16.86 14.44 -14.27
C TYR A 64 -16.46 14.30 -15.75
N PHE A 65 -15.48 13.44 -16.06
CA PHE A 65 -14.95 13.25 -17.41
C PHE A 65 -15.77 12.26 -18.27
N SER A 66 -16.68 11.46 -17.69
CA SER A 66 -17.43 10.43 -18.41
C SER A 66 -18.73 10.91 -19.06
N GLY A 67 -19.20 12.12 -18.72
CA GLY A 67 -20.20 12.86 -19.49
C GLY A 67 -21.68 12.64 -19.16
N ASP A 68 -22.05 11.73 -18.24
CA ASP A 68 -23.47 11.31 -18.09
C ASP A 68 -24.16 11.57 -16.75
N PHE A 69 -23.57 12.31 -15.80
CA PHE A 69 -24.29 12.68 -14.57
C PHE A 69 -24.01 14.13 -14.17
N GLY A 70 -25.09 14.87 -13.92
CA GLY A 70 -25.06 16.27 -13.48
C GLY A 70 -24.41 16.45 -12.12
N PRO A 71 -24.11 17.70 -11.71
CA PRO A 71 -23.40 17.98 -10.47
C PRO A 71 -24.35 17.83 -9.29
N GLU A 72 -24.48 16.62 -8.75
CA GLU A 72 -25.07 16.41 -7.43
C GLU A 72 -24.01 15.94 -6.42
N ASN A 73 -23.96 16.66 -5.31
CA ASN A 73 -23.22 16.42 -4.08
C ASN A 73 -21.70 16.60 -4.08
N VAL A 74 -21.29 17.88 -4.10
CA VAL A 74 -19.97 18.34 -3.62
C VAL A 74 -19.98 18.60 -2.08
N GLY A 75 -21.14 18.55 -1.41
CA GLY A 75 -21.29 19.01 -0.03
C GLY A 75 -20.99 18.01 1.11
N ALA A 76 -20.67 16.75 0.82
CA ALA A 76 -20.64 15.71 1.88
C ALA A 76 -19.23 15.24 2.30
N VAL A 77 -18.16 15.67 1.62
CA VAL A 77 -16.79 15.20 1.91
C VAL A 77 -16.02 16.18 2.80
N GLU A 78 -16.38 17.47 2.80
CA GLU A 78 -15.76 18.47 3.68
C GLU A 78 -16.07 18.24 5.17
N HIS A 79 -17.18 17.59 5.50
CA HIS A 79 -17.62 17.45 6.89
C HIS A 79 -16.96 16.30 7.68
N LEU A 80 -16.22 15.40 7.01
CA LEU A 80 -15.57 14.25 7.66
C LEU A 80 -14.08 14.50 8.00
N ILE A 81 -13.48 15.54 7.45
CA ILE A 81 -12.06 15.88 7.71
C ILE A 81 -11.93 16.75 8.97
N GLN A 82 -13.00 17.48 9.34
CA GLN A 82 -12.97 18.43 10.45
C GLN A 82 -12.84 17.77 11.84
N GLU A 83 -13.22 16.50 11.99
CA GLU A 83 -13.27 15.82 13.29
C GLU A 83 -11.93 15.21 13.72
N ALA A 84 -10.94 15.09 12.82
CA ALA A 84 -9.64 14.50 13.15
C ALA A 84 -8.58 15.52 13.62
N VAL A 85 -8.81 16.84 13.49
CA VAL A 85 -7.76 17.86 13.67
C VAL A 85 -7.90 18.69 14.95
N VAL A 86 -8.96 18.49 15.76
CA VAL A 86 -9.18 19.31 16.97
C VAL A 86 -8.85 18.54 18.24
N GLN A 87 -7.57 18.28 18.50
CA GLN A 87 -7.00 18.29 19.86
C GLN A 87 -5.50 18.60 19.81
N THR A 88 -5.14 19.88 19.87
CA THR A 88 -3.98 20.42 20.61
C THR A 88 -3.98 21.94 20.47
N SER A 89 -4.69 22.62 21.36
CA SER A 89 -4.63 24.07 21.53
C SER A 89 -3.39 24.46 22.35
N GLY A 90 -2.25 24.56 21.68
CA GLY A 90 -1.03 25.21 22.19
C GLY A 90 -0.68 26.43 21.34
N LYS A 91 -0.36 27.55 21.99
CA LYS A 91 -0.09 28.88 21.42
C LYS A 91 0.67 28.83 20.07
N ARG A 92 0.03 29.35 18.99
CA ARG A 92 0.63 29.53 17.66
C ARG A 92 1.74 30.58 17.73
N GLU A 93 2.99 30.14 17.83
CA GLU A 93 4.11 30.87 17.25
C GLU A 93 3.92 30.91 15.73
N LYS A 94 4.23 32.04 15.08
CA LYS A 94 4.22 32.17 13.62
C LYS A 94 5.33 31.30 13.02
N LYS A 95 5.06 30.01 12.86
CA LYS A 95 5.91 29.05 12.15
C LYS A 95 5.86 29.43 10.67
N LEU A 96 7.02 29.65 10.02
CA LEU A 96 7.07 29.77 8.56
C LEU A 96 6.43 28.51 7.96
N SER A 97 5.29 28.67 7.27
CA SER A 97 4.65 27.58 6.55
C SER A 97 5.35 27.40 5.21
N TRP A 98 6.38 26.56 5.19
CA TRP A 98 6.98 26.07 3.96
C TRP A 98 6.08 24.97 3.40
N ASP A 99 5.11 25.34 2.56
CA ASP A 99 4.32 24.37 1.79
C ASP A 99 5.13 23.96 0.56
N MET A 100 5.50 22.68 0.48
CA MET A 100 6.30 22.10 -0.60
C MET A 100 5.41 21.35 -1.61
N SER A 101 4.08 21.51 -1.49
CA SER A 101 3.09 20.89 -2.35
C SER A 101 3.17 21.43 -3.77
N TYR A 102 2.77 20.62 -4.74
CA TYR A 102 2.83 20.91 -6.18
C TYR A 102 4.24 21.15 -6.73
N GLY A 103 5.28 20.99 -5.89
CA GLY A 103 6.67 21.21 -6.28
C GLY A 103 7.27 20.04 -7.04
N SER A 104 8.27 20.34 -7.87
CA SER A 104 9.18 19.35 -8.46
C SER A 104 10.54 19.47 -7.78
N TRP A 105 10.86 18.49 -6.95
CA TRP A 105 12.10 18.42 -6.17
C TRP A 105 13.00 17.37 -6.78
N ILE A 106 14.19 17.77 -7.20
CA ILE A 106 15.14 16.88 -7.86
C ILE A 106 16.49 17.04 -7.16
N ASP A 107 17.07 15.92 -6.73
CA ASP A 107 18.37 15.87 -6.05
C ASP A 107 18.43 16.75 -4.77
N ALA A 108 17.28 17.06 -4.18
CA ALA A 108 17.19 17.90 -2.99
C ALA A 108 17.54 17.11 -1.73
N ASP A 109 18.29 17.74 -0.83
CA ASP A 109 18.68 17.14 0.45
C ASP A 109 17.89 17.76 1.60
N PHE A 110 17.07 16.92 2.23
CA PHE A 110 16.21 17.18 3.38
C PHE A 110 16.59 16.29 4.56
N SER A 111 17.81 15.74 4.58
CA SER A 111 18.29 14.84 5.63
C SER A 111 18.37 15.54 6.99
N GLY A 112 18.03 14.83 8.06
CA GLY A 112 18.04 15.34 9.43
C GLY A 112 17.00 16.42 9.74
N LEU A 113 16.07 16.73 8.83
CA LEU A 113 14.98 17.66 9.10
C LEU A 113 14.10 17.12 10.22
N LYS A 114 13.50 18.02 11.00
CA LYS A 114 12.58 17.69 12.09
C LYS A 114 11.26 18.40 11.93
N ASN A 115 10.18 17.82 12.48
CA ASN A 115 8.84 18.39 12.49
C ASN A 115 8.30 18.76 11.09
N LEU A 116 8.52 17.88 10.10
CA LEU A 116 8.05 18.08 8.73
C LEU A 116 6.59 17.63 8.58
N HIS A 117 5.67 18.27 9.31
CA HIS A 117 4.24 17.97 9.22
C HIS A 117 3.62 18.74 8.03
N GLU A 118 2.84 18.04 7.21
CA GLU A 118 1.97 18.60 6.15
C GLU A 118 2.65 19.47 5.06
N LYS A 119 3.55 18.89 4.24
CA LYS A 119 4.30 19.69 3.25
C LYS A 119 4.33 19.18 1.83
N PHE A 120 3.96 17.94 1.55
CA PHE A 120 4.16 17.38 0.21
C PHE A 120 2.86 16.74 -0.28
N SER A 121 1.97 17.56 -0.83
CA SER A 121 0.84 17.06 -1.62
C SER A 121 1.06 17.36 -3.10
N SER A 122 0.63 16.45 -3.98
CA SER A 122 0.70 16.62 -5.44
C SER A 122 2.09 16.98 -5.98
N SER A 123 3.15 16.53 -5.31
CA SER A 123 4.54 16.87 -5.63
C SER A 123 5.22 15.73 -6.39
N ASN A 124 6.25 16.07 -7.15
CA ASN A 124 7.19 15.11 -7.74
C ASN A 124 8.53 15.26 -7.03
N MET A 125 9.00 14.19 -6.40
CA MET A 125 10.31 14.15 -5.78
C MET A 125 11.11 13.04 -6.43
N GLN A 126 12.27 13.41 -6.96
CA GLN A 126 13.18 12.50 -7.63
C GLN A 126 14.54 12.60 -6.97
N ARG A 127 15.10 11.46 -6.54
CA ARG A 127 16.44 11.38 -5.94
C ARG A 127 16.63 12.33 -4.74
N CYS A 128 15.54 12.64 -4.04
CA CYS A 128 15.60 13.46 -2.83
C CYS A 128 16.07 12.63 -1.64
N LYS A 129 16.76 13.26 -0.70
CA LYS A 129 17.24 12.61 0.52
C LYS A 129 16.48 13.12 1.73
N PHE A 130 16.02 12.22 2.57
CA PHE A 130 15.34 12.45 3.84
C PHE A 130 15.98 11.61 4.96
N ILE A 131 17.28 11.33 4.82
CA ILE A 131 17.99 10.37 5.65
C ILE A 131 18.00 10.85 7.10
N GLY A 132 17.59 9.99 8.03
CA GLY A 132 17.56 10.31 9.47
C GLY A 132 16.64 11.45 9.86
N SER A 133 15.67 11.83 9.01
CA SER A 133 14.72 12.90 9.28
C SER A 133 13.56 12.43 10.16
N ASP A 134 13.01 13.35 10.94
CA ASP A 134 11.72 13.18 11.62
C ASP A 134 10.61 13.76 10.72
N LEU A 135 9.91 12.82 10.09
CA LEU A 135 8.77 12.97 9.19
C LEU A 135 7.50 12.38 9.80
N SER A 136 7.43 12.25 11.13
CA SER A 136 6.26 11.68 11.80
C SER A 136 5.00 12.48 11.45
N GLY A 137 3.91 11.76 11.14
CA GLY A 137 2.64 12.36 10.70
C GLY A 137 2.71 13.09 9.36
N LEU A 138 3.68 12.79 8.49
CA LEU A 138 3.79 13.42 7.18
C LEU A 138 2.58 13.06 6.31
N LEU A 139 2.06 14.06 5.58
CA LEU A 139 1.01 13.86 4.59
C LEU A 139 1.63 13.81 3.19
N LEU A 140 1.55 12.65 2.54
CA LEU A 140 1.97 12.38 1.18
C LEU A 140 0.75 12.02 0.32
N LYS A 141 -0.03 13.04 -0.05
CA LYS A 141 -1.19 12.87 -0.91
C LYS A 141 -0.86 13.13 -2.38
N SER A 142 -1.12 12.17 -3.25
CA SER A 142 -1.05 12.30 -4.71
C SER A 142 0.35 12.63 -5.25
N ASN A 143 1.40 12.12 -4.60
CA ASN A 143 2.78 12.40 -4.99
C ASN A 143 3.32 11.38 -5.99
N ASN A 144 4.39 11.78 -6.65
CA ASN A 144 5.31 10.90 -7.35
C ASN A 144 6.65 10.93 -6.62
N LEU A 145 7.02 9.82 -6.00
CA LEU A 145 8.27 9.60 -5.28
C LEU A 145 9.09 8.60 -6.08
N ASP A 146 10.17 9.04 -6.69
CA ASP A 146 11.06 8.17 -7.47
C ASP A 146 12.49 8.25 -6.93
N SER A 147 13.05 7.09 -6.58
CA SER A 147 14.44 6.96 -6.20
C SER A 147 14.86 7.85 -5.00
N CYS A 148 13.92 8.18 -4.11
CA CYS A 148 14.19 8.97 -2.91
C CYS A 148 14.70 8.08 -1.76
N ASP A 149 15.49 8.67 -0.87
CA ASP A 149 16.11 7.96 0.25
C ASP A 149 15.57 8.46 1.59
N PHE A 150 14.78 7.62 2.26
CA PHE A 150 14.21 7.81 3.58
C PHE A 150 14.90 6.95 4.65
N SER A 151 16.12 6.44 4.39
CA SER A 151 16.78 5.50 5.29
C SER A 151 17.00 6.10 6.68
N GLY A 152 16.70 5.31 7.72
CA GLY A 152 16.81 5.72 9.12
C GLY A 152 15.87 6.84 9.56
N SER A 153 14.91 7.26 8.71
CA SER A 153 13.93 8.29 9.07
C SER A 153 12.79 7.75 9.93
N ASP A 154 12.12 8.64 10.64
CA ASP A 154 10.85 8.36 11.31
C ASP A 154 9.71 8.91 10.45
N ILE A 155 8.89 8.03 9.89
CA ILE A 155 7.71 8.33 9.07
C ILE A 155 6.46 7.78 9.79
N SER A 156 6.54 7.52 11.10
CA SER A 156 5.44 6.95 11.88
C SER A 156 4.19 7.83 11.84
N GLY A 157 3.01 7.20 11.81
CA GLY A 157 1.72 7.88 11.74
C GLY A 157 1.46 8.67 10.45
N SER A 158 2.33 8.56 9.45
CA SER A 158 2.18 9.30 8.19
C SER A 158 1.07 8.74 7.31
N LEU A 159 0.51 9.59 6.47
CA LEU A 159 -0.51 9.24 5.49
C LEU A 159 0.06 9.33 4.07
N VAL A 160 0.21 8.18 3.43
CA VAL A 160 0.56 8.04 2.01
C VAL A 160 -0.69 7.67 1.24
N GLN A 161 -1.27 8.63 0.52
CA GLN A 161 -2.54 8.47 -0.17
C GLN A 161 -2.42 8.75 -1.66
N SER A 162 -2.99 7.91 -2.51
CA SER A 162 -3.02 8.10 -3.98
C SER A 162 -1.63 8.35 -4.59
N SER A 163 -0.56 7.88 -3.94
CA SER A 163 0.82 8.23 -4.32
C SER A 163 1.50 7.08 -5.06
N HIS A 164 2.43 7.43 -5.94
CA HIS A 164 3.31 6.48 -6.63
C HIS A 164 4.69 6.54 -5.98
N LEU A 165 5.15 5.39 -5.51
CA LEU A 165 6.46 5.20 -4.90
C LEU A 165 7.21 4.17 -5.74
N ASP A 166 8.21 4.62 -6.49
CA ASP A 166 9.08 3.75 -7.30
C ASP A 166 10.53 3.87 -6.83
N ASN A 167 11.22 2.74 -6.66
CA ASN A 167 12.65 2.66 -6.33
C ASN A 167 13.09 3.42 -5.06
N ASN A 168 12.19 3.66 -4.10
CA ASN A 168 12.53 4.42 -2.89
C ASN A 168 13.17 3.53 -1.81
N LEU A 169 14.04 4.12 -1.00
CA LEU A 169 14.70 3.45 0.12
C LEU A 169 14.04 3.87 1.44
N PHE A 170 13.60 2.90 2.21
CA PHE A 170 13.03 3.03 3.56
C PHE A 170 13.80 2.15 4.56
N LYS A 171 15.09 1.88 4.30
CA LYS A 171 15.90 0.98 5.12
C LYS A 171 16.01 1.48 6.55
N ASP A 172 15.83 0.57 7.50
CA ASP A 172 15.97 0.85 8.94
C ASP A 172 15.12 2.05 9.41
N SER A 173 14.05 2.38 8.69
CA SER A 173 13.15 3.48 9.02
C SER A 173 12.00 3.01 9.92
N SER A 174 11.39 3.95 10.64
CA SER A 174 10.17 3.68 11.39
C SER A 174 8.97 4.15 10.59
N LEU A 175 8.08 3.22 10.26
CA LEU A 175 6.78 3.49 9.63
C LEU A 175 5.64 3.02 10.53
N LYS A 176 5.83 3.01 11.86
CA LYS A 176 4.80 2.55 12.80
C LYS A 176 3.51 3.31 12.57
N THR A 177 2.38 2.60 12.59
CA THR A 177 1.04 3.20 12.41
C THR A 177 0.86 4.04 11.13
N ALA A 178 1.75 3.91 10.15
CA ALA A 178 1.63 4.62 8.88
C ALA A 178 0.44 4.06 8.08
N LYS A 179 -0.16 4.90 7.24
CA LYS A 179 -1.31 4.54 6.42
C LYS A 179 -0.99 4.69 4.95
N PHE A 180 -1.06 3.60 4.19
CA PHE A 180 -0.91 3.56 2.74
C PHE A 180 -2.25 3.30 2.08
N LEU A 181 -2.90 4.35 1.57
CA LEU A 181 -4.22 4.25 0.94
C LEU A 181 -4.13 4.47 -0.57
N LYS A 182 -4.69 3.53 -1.36
CA LYS A 182 -4.80 3.66 -2.82
C LYS A 182 -3.46 4.00 -3.49
N SER A 183 -2.36 3.48 -2.95
CA SER A 183 -1.01 3.84 -3.38
C SER A 183 -0.37 2.69 -4.16
N TYR A 184 0.56 3.06 -5.04
CA TYR A 184 1.34 2.11 -5.82
C TYR A 184 2.78 2.14 -5.34
N ILE A 185 3.25 1.03 -4.78
CA ILE A 185 4.57 0.88 -4.17
C ILE A 185 5.31 -0.18 -4.97
N LYS A 186 6.35 0.21 -5.68
CA LYS A 186 7.08 -0.65 -6.60
C LYS A 186 8.58 -0.52 -6.38
N CYS A 187 9.27 -1.66 -6.40
CA CYS A 187 10.73 -1.71 -6.31
C CYS A 187 11.32 -0.96 -5.10
N CYS A 188 10.54 -0.77 -4.03
CA CYS A 188 10.97 -0.05 -2.85
C CYS A 188 11.67 -0.99 -1.87
N ASP A 189 12.59 -0.47 -1.07
CA ASP A 189 13.36 -1.25 -0.09
C ASP A 189 13.03 -0.82 1.35
N PHE A 190 12.21 -1.62 2.01
CA PHE A 190 11.81 -1.50 3.41
C PHE A 190 12.61 -2.44 4.34
N SER A 191 13.76 -2.95 3.91
CA SER A 191 14.52 -3.90 4.73
C SER A 191 14.91 -3.31 6.08
N GLY A 192 14.74 -4.08 7.16
CA GLY A 192 15.02 -3.66 8.53
C GLY A 192 14.05 -2.61 9.11
N SER A 193 13.06 -2.16 8.35
CA SER A 193 12.10 -1.16 8.82
C SER A 193 11.08 -1.72 9.80
N ASP A 194 10.47 -0.83 10.58
CA ASP A 194 9.37 -1.15 11.47
C ASP A 194 8.06 -0.58 10.94
N ILE A 195 7.22 -1.43 10.34
CA ILE A 195 5.92 -1.13 9.75
C ILE A 195 4.80 -1.61 10.69
N SER A 196 5.10 -1.87 11.96
CA SER A 196 4.11 -2.40 12.91
C SER A 196 2.88 -1.50 13.04
N SER A 197 1.72 -2.14 13.19
CA SER A 197 0.40 -1.51 13.32
C SER A 197 0.01 -0.57 12.18
N SER A 198 0.65 -0.71 11.01
CA SER A 198 0.34 0.11 9.83
C SER A 198 -0.88 -0.42 9.07
N GLU A 199 -1.55 0.49 8.37
CA GLU A 199 -2.73 0.17 7.56
C GLU A 199 -2.41 0.34 6.07
N ILE A 200 -2.49 -0.73 5.29
CA ILE A 200 -2.21 -0.74 3.86
C ILE A 200 -3.50 -1.12 3.13
N GLN A 201 -4.21 -0.11 2.64
CA GLN A 201 -5.57 -0.26 2.12
C GLN A 201 -5.69 0.09 0.64
N ARG A 202 -6.27 -0.81 -0.15
CA ARG A 202 -6.51 -0.62 -1.60
C ARG A 202 -5.23 -0.27 -2.36
N SER A 203 -4.10 -0.75 -1.88
CA SER A 203 -2.77 -0.42 -2.40
C SER A 203 -2.19 -1.61 -3.15
N HIS A 204 -1.24 -1.35 -4.04
CA HIS A 204 -0.52 -2.38 -4.78
C HIS A 204 0.96 -2.29 -4.44
N LEU A 205 1.51 -3.40 -3.95
CA LEU A 205 2.91 -3.56 -3.60
C LEU A 205 3.51 -4.57 -4.58
N SER A 206 4.52 -4.15 -5.34
CA SER A 206 5.18 -5.06 -6.29
C SER A 206 6.69 -5.00 -6.21
N SER A 207 7.34 -6.16 -6.36
CA SER A 207 8.80 -6.27 -6.50
C SER A 207 9.59 -5.53 -5.41
N SER A 208 9.03 -5.40 -4.21
CA SER A 208 9.60 -4.61 -3.11
C SER A 208 10.24 -5.51 -2.06
N LEU A 209 11.20 -4.98 -1.33
CA LEU A 209 11.98 -5.71 -0.32
C LEU A 209 11.50 -5.33 1.08
N PHE A 210 11.24 -6.34 1.91
CA PHE A 210 10.81 -6.24 3.31
C PHE A 210 11.65 -7.19 4.18
N LYS A 211 12.93 -7.33 3.85
CA LYS A 211 13.79 -8.31 4.53
C LYS A 211 14.00 -7.91 5.98
N ASN A 212 13.79 -8.85 6.90
CA ASN A 212 13.93 -8.63 8.34
C ASN A 212 13.14 -7.42 8.87
N SER A 213 12.05 -7.02 8.21
CA SER A 213 11.20 -5.94 8.70
C SER A 213 10.16 -6.46 9.71
N SER A 214 9.66 -5.55 10.54
CA SER A 214 8.55 -5.82 11.45
C SER A 214 7.24 -5.37 10.80
N LEU A 215 6.30 -6.31 10.58
CA LEU A 215 4.92 -6.06 10.16
C LEU A 215 3.93 -6.50 11.24
N LYS A 216 4.34 -6.45 12.50
CA LYS A 216 3.50 -6.86 13.64
C LYS A 216 2.20 -6.08 13.66
N ASP A 217 1.08 -6.77 13.80
CA ASP A 217 -0.26 -6.17 13.85
C ASP A 217 -0.59 -5.26 12.65
N ALA A 218 0.13 -5.38 11.53
CA ALA A 218 -0.18 -4.62 10.33
C ALA A 218 -1.47 -5.14 9.68
N GLU A 219 -2.23 -4.25 9.05
CA GLU A 219 -3.46 -4.59 8.34
C GLU A 219 -3.32 -4.32 6.85
N PHE A 220 -3.57 -5.34 6.03
CA PHE A 220 -3.72 -5.24 4.59
C PHE A 220 -5.18 -5.41 4.22
N LEU A 221 -5.82 -4.37 3.69
CA LEU A 221 -7.24 -4.42 3.30
C LEU A 221 -7.41 -4.09 1.82
N LYS A 222 -7.96 -5.03 1.05
CA LYS A 222 -8.21 -4.86 -0.40
C LYS A 222 -6.95 -4.52 -1.19
N SER A 223 -5.79 -4.96 -0.70
CA SER A 223 -4.48 -4.68 -1.27
C SER A 223 -3.95 -5.90 -2.02
N HIS A 224 -3.07 -5.64 -2.99
CA HIS A 224 -2.43 -6.70 -3.78
C HIS A 224 -0.91 -6.62 -3.58
N ILE A 225 -0.31 -7.75 -3.24
CA ILE A 225 1.13 -7.87 -3.06
C ILE A 225 1.63 -8.94 -4.02
N GLU A 226 2.60 -8.57 -4.86
CA GLU A 226 3.15 -9.46 -5.88
C GLU A 226 4.68 -9.36 -5.94
N GLY A 227 5.37 -10.50 -6.02
CA GLY A 227 6.80 -10.49 -6.33
C GLY A 227 7.70 -9.88 -5.24
N CYS A 228 7.19 -9.73 -4.01
CA CYS A 228 7.92 -9.09 -2.92
C CYS A 228 8.80 -10.10 -2.16
N ASP A 229 9.79 -9.58 -1.43
CA ASP A 229 10.70 -10.40 -0.62
C ASP A 229 10.57 -10.03 0.87
N PHE A 230 9.86 -10.88 1.62
CA PHE A 230 9.64 -10.78 3.06
C PHE A 230 10.50 -11.79 3.84
N SER A 231 11.67 -12.17 3.31
CA SER A 231 12.54 -13.12 4.00
C SER A 231 12.92 -12.58 5.40
N GLY A 232 12.70 -13.39 6.44
CA GLY A 232 12.94 -13.01 7.84
C GLY A 232 11.96 -11.97 8.42
N ALA A 233 10.89 -11.60 7.71
CA ALA A 233 9.93 -10.61 8.20
C ALA A 233 9.07 -11.16 9.34
N ASP A 234 8.65 -10.27 10.24
CA ASP A 234 7.75 -10.60 11.34
C ASP A 234 6.30 -10.22 11.01
N PHE A 235 5.45 -11.20 10.74
CA PHE A 235 4.01 -11.02 10.51
C PHE A 235 3.16 -11.33 11.74
N THR A 236 3.73 -11.32 12.94
CA THR A 236 2.97 -11.66 14.16
C THR A 236 1.74 -10.76 14.31
N GLY A 237 0.54 -11.32 14.45
CA GLY A 237 -0.70 -10.56 14.57
C GLY A 237 -1.19 -9.88 13.28
N MET A 238 -0.50 -10.04 12.15
CA MET A 238 -0.86 -9.41 10.88
C MET A 238 -2.22 -9.91 10.38
N THR A 239 -3.02 -8.99 9.83
CA THR A 239 -4.30 -9.31 9.19
C THR A 239 -4.29 -8.94 7.72
N PHE A 240 -4.60 -9.90 6.85
CA PHE A 240 -4.78 -9.69 5.43
C PHE A 240 -6.23 -9.97 5.04
N LYS A 241 -6.92 -8.99 4.44
CA LYS A 241 -8.34 -9.06 4.13
C LYS A 241 -8.68 -8.62 2.71
N SER A 242 -9.48 -9.44 2.01
CA SER A 242 -10.12 -9.10 0.73
C SER A 242 -9.14 -8.70 -0.39
N GLY A 243 -7.96 -9.31 -0.49
CA GLY A 243 -6.92 -8.94 -1.45
C GLY A 243 -6.14 -10.12 -2.04
N GLY A 244 -4.90 -9.89 -2.47
CA GLY A 244 -4.03 -10.91 -3.06
C GLY A 244 -2.61 -10.88 -2.49
N PHE A 245 -2.07 -12.06 -2.19
CA PHE A 245 -0.70 -12.27 -1.74
C PHE A 245 -0.04 -13.34 -2.60
N GLU A 246 0.76 -12.90 -3.56
CA GLU A 246 1.19 -13.74 -4.68
C GLU A 246 2.68 -13.66 -4.96
N ASN A 247 3.26 -14.78 -5.41
CA ASN A 247 4.62 -14.86 -5.97
C ASN A 247 5.69 -14.19 -5.07
N SER A 248 5.54 -14.26 -3.75
CA SER A 248 6.38 -13.56 -2.79
C SER A 248 7.23 -14.52 -1.98
N LYS A 249 8.46 -14.12 -1.67
CA LYS A 249 9.38 -14.90 -0.84
C LYS A 249 9.11 -14.62 0.63
N ILE A 250 8.97 -15.67 1.43
CA ILE A 250 8.65 -15.59 2.86
C ILE A 250 9.53 -16.51 3.71
N ALA A 251 10.74 -16.85 3.22
CA ALA A 251 11.64 -17.75 3.91
C ALA A 251 12.03 -17.19 5.29
N GLY A 252 11.85 -17.99 6.34
CA GLY A 252 12.15 -17.58 7.71
C GLY A 252 11.22 -16.50 8.28
N ALA A 253 10.09 -16.21 7.63
CA ALA A 253 9.09 -15.29 8.17
C ALA A 253 8.37 -15.88 9.40
N MET A 254 7.98 -15.02 10.34
CA MET A 254 7.23 -15.40 11.55
C MET A 254 5.75 -15.10 11.36
N TRP A 255 4.87 -16.03 11.76
CA TRP A 255 3.44 -15.99 11.40
C TRP A 255 2.48 -15.97 12.59
N ASN A 256 2.99 -16.03 13.81
CA ASN A 256 2.17 -16.28 14.99
C ASN A 256 0.97 -15.33 15.07
N ASN A 257 -0.23 -15.86 15.31
CA ASN A 257 -1.45 -15.06 15.43
C ASN A 257 -1.84 -14.27 14.15
N SER A 258 -1.30 -14.63 12.99
CA SER A 258 -1.67 -13.97 11.72
C SER A 258 -2.97 -14.51 11.13
N SER A 259 -3.68 -13.67 10.38
CA SER A 259 -4.94 -14.03 9.74
C SER A 259 -5.02 -13.61 8.28
N PHE A 260 -5.61 -14.48 7.47
CA PHE A 260 -5.98 -14.25 6.08
C PHE A 260 -7.47 -14.49 5.91
N ILE A 261 -8.19 -13.47 5.44
CA ILE A 261 -9.64 -13.48 5.31
C ILE A 261 -10.02 -13.04 3.90
N ASP A 262 -10.84 -13.81 3.18
CA ASP A 262 -11.28 -13.46 1.82
C ASP A 262 -10.09 -13.14 0.89
N THR A 263 -8.97 -13.87 1.03
CA THR A 263 -7.71 -13.54 0.37
C THR A 263 -7.33 -14.57 -0.68
N GLN A 264 -6.81 -14.10 -1.81
CA GLN A 264 -6.18 -14.94 -2.82
C GLN A 264 -4.71 -15.12 -2.46
N ILE A 265 -4.28 -16.38 -2.31
CA ILE A 265 -2.91 -16.74 -1.99
C ILE A 265 -2.41 -17.61 -3.14
N ALA A 266 -1.40 -17.14 -3.86
CA ALA A 266 -0.89 -17.84 -5.04
C ALA A 266 0.63 -17.91 -5.09
N ASP A 267 1.16 -19.07 -5.47
CA ASP A 267 2.60 -19.25 -5.70
C ASP A 267 3.45 -18.87 -4.46
N ILE A 268 2.96 -19.25 -3.28
CA ILE A 268 3.59 -19.03 -1.98
C ILE A 268 4.08 -20.37 -1.40
N VAL A 269 5.26 -20.35 -0.78
CA VAL A 269 5.79 -21.46 0.01
C VAL A 269 5.84 -21.04 1.48
N PHE A 270 4.91 -21.54 2.28
CA PHE A 270 4.94 -21.39 3.74
C PHE A 270 5.98 -22.34 4.34
N GLU A 271 6.77 -21.82 5.27
CA GLU A 271 7.80 -22.54 6.01
C GLU A 271 7.76 -22.11 7.49
N GLY A 272 8.35 -22.90 8.38
CA GLY A 272 8.46 -22.57 9.80
C GLY A 272 7.22 -22.93 10.62
N THR A 273 6.93 -22.15 11.66
CA THR A 273 5.80 -22.40 12.56
C THR A 273 4.67 -21.44 12.26
N LEU A 274 3.48 -22.00 12.06
CA LEU A 274 2.22 -21.28 12.03
C LEU A 274 1.48 -21.65 13.31
N GLU A 275 1.54 -20.77 14.30
CA GLU A 275 0.84 -20.89 15.58
C GLU A 275 -0.29 -19.88 15.63
N ASP A 276 -1.47 -20.28 16.11
CA ASP A 276 -2.65 -19.42 16.24
C ASP A 276 -3.06 -18.72 14.92
N CYS A 277 -2.76 -19.35 13.78
CA CYS A 277 -3.00 -18.77 12.47
C CYS A 277 -4.42 -19.08 11.96
N TYR A 278 -4.98 -18.16 11.18
CA TYR A 278 -6.36 -18.29 10.72
C TYR A 278 -6.53 -17.98 9.24
N PHE A 279 -7.06 -18.93 8.47
CA PHE A 279 -7.38 -18.77 7.05
C PHE A 279 -8.88 -18.97 6.83
N GLU A 280 -9.60 -17.91 6.45
CA GLU A 280 -11.05 -17.95 6.19
C GLU A 280 -11.38 -17.42 4.79
N ASP A 281 -12.29 -18.11 4.10
CA ASP A 281 -12.80 -17.71 2.78
C ASP A 281 -11.70 -17.47 1.72
N CYS A 282 -10.52 -18.06 1.92
CA CYS A 282 -9.37 -17.86 1.05
C CYS A 282 -9.38 -18.77 -0.17
N VAL A 283 -8.69 -18.33 -1.22
CA VAL A 283 -8.40 -19.13 -2.41
C VAL A 283 -6.92 -19.42 -2.46
N PHE A 284 -6.57 -20.70 -2.40
CA PHE A 284 -5.19 -21.16 -2.55
C PHE A 284 -4.98 -21.61 -4.00
N ASN A 285 -3.91 -21.15 -4.64
CA ASN A 285 -3.49 -21.60 -5.96
C ASN A 285 -1.97 -21.83 -5.97
N TRP A 286 -1.51 -23.06 -6.21
CA TRP A 286 -0.07 -23.38 -6.19
C TRP A 286 0.64 -23.03 -4.87
N VAL A 287 -0.06 -23.21 -3.75
CA VAL A 287 0.51 -22.96 -2.43
C VAL A 287 1.14 -24.23 -1.87
N LYS A 288 2.36 -24.12 -1.35
CA LYS A 288 3.07 -25.21 -0.69
C LYS A 288 3.25 -24.87 0.79
N PHE A 289 2.94 -25.82 1.66
CA PHE A 289 3.43 -25.83 3.03
C PHE A 289 4.61 -26.80 3.05
N GLN A 290 5.78 -26.34 3.47
CA GLN A 290 7.01 -27.13 3.47
C GLN A 290 7.71 -27.03 4.82
N ASN A 291 8.02 -28.16 5.45
CA ASN A 291 8.66 -28.21 6.76
C ASN A 291 7.90 -27.36 7.80
N VAL A 292 6.56 -27.32 7.68
CA VAL A 292 5.73 -26.46 8.52
C VAL A 292 5.24 -27.21 9.75
N THR A 293 5.31 -26.55 10.90
CA THR A 293 4.57 -26.94 12.10
C THR A 293 3.29 -26.11 12.21
N LEU A 294 2.13 -26.77 12.09
CA LEU A 294 0.81 -26.16 12.21
C LEU A 294 0.24 -26.41 13.61
N THR A 295 0.17 -25.38 14.44
CA THR A 295 -0.42 -25.46 15.79
C THR A 295 -1.52 -24.42 15.91
N ASN A 296 -2.67 -24.83 16.44
CA ASN A 296 -3.88 -24.04 16.55
C ASN A 296 -4.20 -23.24 15.26
N THR A 297 -4.00 -23.87 14.11
CA THR A 297 -4.14 -23.22 12.80
C THR A 297 -5.42 -23.68 12.13
N PHE A 298 -6.28 -22.71 11.78
CA PHE A 298 -7.62 -23.01 11.29
C PHE A 298 -7.79 -22.69 9.82
N PHE A 299 -8.50 -23.58 9.12
CA PHE A 299 -8.87 -23.41 7.72
C PHE A 299 -10.39 -23.51 7.58
N LYS A 300 -11.06 -22.39 7.33
CA LYS A 300 -12.52 -22.30 7.23
C LYS A 300 -12.93 -21.84 5.83
N ASN A 301 -13.87 -22.56 5.22
CA ASN A 301 -14.48 -22.20 3.92
C ASN A 301 -13.49 -21.93 2.77
N ASN A 302 -12.28 -22.50 2.85
CA ASN A 302 -11.22 -22.24 1.88
C ASN A 302 -11.40 -23.07 0.60
N ARG A 303 -11.00 -22.49 -0.53
CA ARG A 303 -10.90 -23.17 -1.82
C ARG A 303 -9.46 -23.56 -2.09
N PHE A 304 -9.17 -24.85 -1.97
CA PHE A 304 -7.84 -25.40 -2.25
C PHE A 304 -7.69 -25.80 -3.73
N LYS A 305 -6.85 -25.08 -4.47
CA LYS A 305 -6.40 -25.48 -5.80
C LYS A 305 -4.89 -25.69 -5.76
N ARG A 306 -4.44 -26.91 -6.09
CA ARG A 306 -3.00 -27.24 -6.19
C ARG A 306 -2.22 -26.92 -4.91
N ILE A 307 -2.84 -27.14 -3.75
CA ILE A 307 -2.16 -27.10 -2.45
C ILE A 307 -1.28 -28.34 -2.28
N ARG A 308 -0.12 -28.21 -1.64
CA ARG A 308 0.73 -29.34 -1.27
C ARG A 308 1.28 -29.17 0.14
N PHE A 309 1.29 -30.24 0.92
CA PHE A 309 2.02 -30.35 2.18
C PHE A 309 3.24 -31.24 1.95
N VAL A 310 4.41 -30.83 2.44
CA VAL A 310 5.68 -31.58 2.31
C VAL A 310 6.40 -31.50 3.64
N ASP A 311 6.59 -32.66 4.27
CA ASP A 311 7.29 -32.79 5.55
C ASP A 311 6.70 -31.90 6.66
N CYS A 312 5.37 -31.77 6.68
CA CYS A 312 4.65 -30.95 7.65
C CYS A 312 4.18 -31.78 8.86
N VAL A 313 4.02 -31.11 9.99
CA VAL A 313 3.37 -31.66 11.18
C VAL A 313 2.23 -30.75 11.64
N ALA A 314 1.15 -31.31 12.17
CA ALA A 314 0.02 -30.55 12.72
C ALA A 314 -0.45 -31.11 14.05
N ASP A 315 -0.93 -30.25 14.95
CA ASP A 315 -1.68 -30.73 16.11
C ASP A 315 -2.97 -31.46 15.70
N ARG A 316 -3.56 -32.18 16.66
CA ARG A 316 -4.75 -33.01 16.38
C ARG A 316 -5.93 -32.19 15.88
N ILE A 317 -6.16 -31.00 16.42
CA ILE A 317 -7.34 -30.20 16.08
C ILE A 317 -7.21 -29.70 14.64
N THR A 318 -6.07 -29.08 14.32
CA THR A 318 -5.71 -28.58 13.00
C THR A 318 -5.78 -29.69 11.95
N TYR A 319 -5.24 -30.87 12.27
CA TYR A 319 -5.28 -32.03 11.38
C TYR A 319 -6.71 -32.50 11.08
N GLU A 320 -7.58 -32.58 12.09
CA GLU A 320 -8.98 -32.96 11.89
C GLU A 320 -9.76 -31.91 11.07
N PHE A 321 -9.50 -30.61 11.26
CA PHE A 321 -10.06 -29.57 10.39
C PHE A 321 -9.64 -29.80 8.94
N LEU A 322 -8.36 -30.03 8.68
CA LEU A 322 -7.83 -30.25 7.33
C LEU A 322 -8.42 -31.50 6.66
N LYS A 323 -8.76 -32.57 7.40
CA LYS A 323 -9.45 -33.75 6.83
C LYS A 323 -10.83 -33.45 6.28
N THR A 324 -11.53 -32.47 6.84
CA THR A 324 -12.85 -32.07 6.31
C THR A 324 -12.73 -31.35 4.97
N THR A 325 -11.51 -30.93 4.62
CA THR A 325 -11.19 -30.30 3.34
C THR A 325 -10.85 -31.35 2.29
N LYS A 326 -10.94 -30.98 1.00
CA LYS A 326 -10.53 -31.85 -0.11
C LYS A 326 -9.02 -31.79 -0.41
N ALA A 327 -8.19 -31.35 0.54
CA ALA A 327 -6.75 -31.23 0.35
C ALA A 327 -6.04 -32.60 0.42
N ASP A 328 -4.93 -32.74 -0.30
CA ASP A 328 -4.03 -33.90 -0.16
C ASP A 328 -3.16 -33.71 1.09
N LEU A 329 -3.33 -34.59 2.08
CA LEU A 329 -2.64 -34.53 3.37
C LEU A 329 -1.48 -35.55 3.48
N SER A 330 -1.07 -36.18 2.37
CA SER A 330 -0.04 -37.23 2.38
C SER A 330 1.31 -36.78 2.97
N GLY A 331 1.67 -35.50 2.84
CA GLY A 331 2.85 -34.91 3.45
C GLY A 331 2.61 -34.23 4.80
N LEU A 332 1.50 -34.53 5.48
CA LEU A 332 1.15 -33.97 6.79
C LEU A 332 1.01 -35.08 7.84
N ALA A 333 1.88 -35.06 8.84
CA ALA A 333 1.83 -35.96 9.99
C ALA A 333 1.19 -35.29 11.22
N LEU A 334 0.71 -36.11 12.16
CA LEU A 334 0.29 -35.61 13.47
C LEU A 334 1.52 -35.30 14.33
N LEU A 335 1.49 -34.15 15.01
CA LEU A 335 2.47 -33.79 16.02
C LEU A 335 2.39 -34.85 17.14
N SER A 336 3.43 -35.66 17.30
CA SER A 336 3.51 -36.57 18.42
C SER A 336 3.69 -35.74 19.68
N LEU A 337 2.72 -35.77 20.59
CA LEU A 337 2.92 -35.30 21.95
C LEU A 337 4.10 -36.08 22.51
N SER A 338 5.27 -35.44 22.63
CA SER A 338 6.28 -35.95 23.55
C SER A 338 5.62 -35.96 24.92
N CYS A 339 5.34 -37.17 25.41
CA CYS A 339 4.91 -37.42 26.76
C CYS A 339 6.05 -36.95 27.69
N GLY A 340 6.02 -35.66 28.04
CA GLY A 340 6.87 -35.09 29.08
C GLY A 340 6.20 -35.37 30.42
N ALA A 341 6.79 -36.32 31.13
CA ALA A 341 6.47 -36.72 32.49
C ALA A 341 6.78 -35.63 33.52
#